data_AF-A0A803MRK3-F1
#
_entry.id   AF-A0A803MRK3-F1
#
_cell.length_a   1.000
_cell.length_b   1.000
_cell.length_c   1.000
_cell.angle_alpha   90.00
_cell.angle_beta   90.00
_cell.angle_gamma   90.00
#
_symmetry.space_group_name_H-M   'P 1'
#
loop_
_entity.id
_entity.type
_entity.pdbx_description
1 polymer ?
#
loop_
_entity_poly.entity_id
_entity_poly.type
_entity_poly.pdbx_seq_one_letter_code
_entity_poly.pdbx_strand_id
1 'polypeptide(L)'
;MFESVGILCRHILFVMKGKFLIEIPRHYVLHRWTKEAMKKPIFGLNNLLDRAEKDKKQKLVGDLWCRFFSCVSICEEKVECLESLLSKLISFENEMKALDSISPVDKREAKNKHIELFIGSNDIVVDILPPNKSSNKGSGSGKRKNLTKR
;
A
#
# COMPACT_ATOMS: atom_id res chain seq x y z
N MET A 1 -27.67 0.46 -9.76
CA MET A 1 -28.70 1.52 -9.82
C MET A 1 -28.16 2.57 -10.77
N PHE A 2 -28.79 2.77 -11.93
CA PHE A 2 -28.37 3.81 -12.88
C PHE A 2 -29.03 5.12 -12.48
N GLU A 3 -28.23 6.15 -12.21
CA GLU A 3 -28.73 7.49 -11.89
C GLU A 3 -29.34 8.12 -13.15
N SER A 4 -30.63 8.45 -13.10
CA SER A 4 -31.40 9.01 -14.23
C SER A 4 -31.21 10.52 -14.43
N VAL A 5 -30.36 11.16 -13.61
CA VAL A 5 -29.91 12.53 -13.84
C VAL A 5 -28.80 12.45 -14.87
N GLY A 6 -29.19 12.54 -16.15
CA GLY A 6 -28.28 12.41 -17.29
C GLY A 6 -27.02 13.25 -17.15
N ILE A 7 -25.92 12.73 -17.69
CA ILE A 7 -24.62 13.42 -17.72
C ILE A 7 -24.78 14.77 -18.43
N LEU A 8 -24.23 15.84 -17.86
CA LEU A 8 -24.23 17.15 -18.50
C LEU A 8 -23.61 17.06 -19.90
N CYS A 9 -24.40 17.38 -20.92
CA CYS A 9 -23.91 17.47 -22.28
C CYS A 9 -23.21 18.82 -22.55
N ARG A 10 -22.53 18.95 -23.68
CA ARG A 10 -21.85 20.21 -24.06
C ARG A 10 -22.81 21.41 -24.12
N HIS A 11 -24.07 21.20 -24.51
CA HIS A 11 -25.06 22.28 -24.68
C HIS A 11 -25.41 22.96 -23.35
N ILE A 12 -25.63 22.18 -22.28
CA ILE A 12 -26.01 22.73 -20.99
C ILE A 12 -24.87 23.52 -20.34
N LEU A 13 -23.61 23.13 -20.57
CA LEU A 13 -22.44 23.91 -20.14
C LEU A 13 -22.39 25.30 -20.79
N PHE A 14 -22.79 25.40 -22.06
CA PHE A 14 -22.86 26.68 -22.76
C PHE A 14 -23.97 27.60 -22.21
N VAL A 15 -25.13 27.03 -21.91
CA VAL A 15 -26.24 27.75 -21.26
C VAL A 15 -25.83 28.24 -19.87
N MET A 16 -25.16 27.40 -19.08
CA MET A 16 -24.64 27.78 -17.76
C MET A 16 -23.66 28.96 -17.84
N LYS A 17 -22.76 28.95 -18.83
CA LYS A 17 -21.82 30.06 -19.08
C LYS A 17 -22.56 31.35 -19.42
N GLY A 18 -23.60 31.29 -20.26
CA GLY A 18 -24.44 32.45 -20.61
C GLY A 18 -25.25 33.00 -19.43
N LYS A 19 -25.53 32.17 -18.42
CA LYS A 19 -26.19 32.54 -17.16
C LYS A 19 -25.21 33.00 -16.07
N PHE A 20 -23.93 33.15 -16.38
CA PHE A 20 -22.86 33.51 -15.44
C PHE A 20 -22.72 32.53 -14.25
N LEU A 21 -23.07 31.25 -14.45
CA LEU A 21 -22.78 30.22 -13.46
C LEU A 21 -21.30 29.86 -13.51
N ILE A 22 -20.60 30.14 -12.40
CA ILE A 22 -19.15 29.92 -12.26
C ILE A 22 -18.85 28.46 -11.86
N GLU A 23 -19.82 27.78 -11.27
CA GLU A 23 -19.69 26.41 -10.77
C GLU A 23 -20.81 25.50 -11.26
N ILE A 24 -20.49 24.23 -11.45
CA ILE A 24 -21.46 23.19 -11.78
C ILE A 24 -22.26 22.86 -10.51
N PRO A 25 -23.61 22.91 -10.54
CA PRO A 25 -24.41 22.53 -9.39
C PRO A 25 -24.12 21.11 -8.90
N ARG A 26 -24.05 20.93 -7.57
CA ARG A 26 -23.64 19.66 -6.94
C ARG A 26 -24.45 18.43 -7.39
N HIS A 27 -25.74 18.62 -7.72
CA HIS A 27 -26.60 17.52 -8.18
C HIS A 27 -26.21 16.95 -9.55
N TYR A 28 -25.36 17.64 -10.32
CA TYR A 28 -24.79 17.15 -11.57
C TYR A 28 -23.35 16.63 -11.43
N VAL A 29 -22.74 16.76 -10.25
CA VAL A 29 -21.37 16.28 -9.98
C VAL A 29 -21.44 14.82 -9.55
N LEU A 30 -21.17 13.93 -10.50
CA LEU A 30 -21.20 12.48 -10.26
C LEU A 30 -19.99 12.05 -9.43
N HIS A 31 -20.17 11.04 -8.55
CA HIS A 31 -19.10 10.59 -7.65
C HIS A 31 -17.79 10.23 -8.38
N ARG A 32 -17.89 9.61 -9.57
CA ARG A 32 -16.73 9.27 -10.42
C ARG A 32 -15.91 10.49 -10.90
N TRP A 33 -16.47 11.70 -10.84
CA TRP A 33 -15.80 12.95 -11.19
C TRP A 33 -15.20 13.66 -9.96
N THR A 34 -15.43 13.14 -8.76
CA THR A 34 -14.83 13.68 -7.53
C THR A 34 -13.43 13.13 -7.28
N LYS A 35 -12.60 13.86 -6.52
CA LYS A 35 -11.30 13.34 -6.03
C LYS A 35 -11.43 12.05 -5.21
N GLU A 36 -12.63 11.80 -4.68
CA GLU A 36 -12.95 10.61 -3.90
C GLU A 36 -13.42 9.42 -4.73
N ALA A 37 -13.43 9.54 -6.07
CA ALA A 37 -13.84 8.47 -6.97
C ALA A 37 -13.07 7.16 -6.76
N MET A 38 -11.84 7.22 -6.28
CA MET A 38 -11.02 6.04 -5.96
C MET A 38 -11.33 5.46 -4.56
N LYS A 39 -12.04 6.18 -3.70
CA LYS A 39 -12.42 5.72 -2.35
C LYS A 39 -13.64 4.79 -2.37
N LYS A 40 -14.53 4.92 -3.37
CA LYS A 40 -15.59 3.93 -3.65
C LYS A 40 -15.23 3.15 -4.90
N PRO A 41 -15.02 1.83 -4.79
CA PRO A 41 -14.61 1.04 -5.94
C PRO A 41 -15.72 0.97 -6.97
N ILE A 42 -15.39 1.40 -8.18
CA ILE A 42 -16.21 1.28 -9.37
C ILE A 42 -16.21 -0.22 -9.70
N PHE A 43 -17.35 -0.87 -9.49
CA PHE A 43 -17.58 -2.29 -9.74
C PHE A 43 -16.83 -3.28 -8.82
N GLY A 44 -17.45 -3.58 -7.68
CA GLY A 44 -17.87 -4.92 -7.23
C GLY A 44 -16.90 -6.09 -7.08
N LEU A 45 -15.78 -6.20 -7.80
CA LEU A 45 -15.01 -7.45 -7.87
C LEU A 45 -13.83 -7.48 -6.88
N ASN A 46 -13.11 -6.37 -6.74
CA ASN A 46 -11.97 -6.30 -5.80
C ASN A 46 -12.43 -6.10 -4.35
N ASN A 47 -13.66 -5.62 -4.16
CA ASN A 47 -14.24 -5.38 -2.84
C ASN A 47 -14.87 -6.59 -2.20
N LEU A 48 -15.27 -7.62 -2.94
CA LEU A 48 -15.99 -8.73 -2.30
C LEU A 48 -15.03 -9.59 -1.47
N LEU A 49 -13.81 -9.82 -1.99
CA LEU A 49 -12.75 -10.52 -1.26
C LEU A 49 -12.21 -9.66 -0.10
N ASP A 50 -11.86 -8.40 -0.35
CA ASP A 50 -11.35 -7.49 0.68
C ASP A 50 -12.42 -7.10 1.71
N ARG A 51 -13.71 -7.00 1.34
CA ARG A 51 -14.82 -6.80 2.28
C ARG A 51 -15.11 -8.07 3.07
N ALA A 52 -15.15 -9.26 2.47
CA ALA A 52 -15.37 -10.49 3.22
C ALA A 52 -14.24 -10.75 4.23
N GLU A 53 -13.00 -10.42 3.86
CA GLU A 53 -11.84 -10.54 4.75
C GLU A 53 -11.80 -9.42 5.80
N LYS A 54 -12.13 -8.18 5.44
CA LYS A 54 -12.35 -7.08 6.40
C LYS A 54 -13.52 -7.38 7.33
N ASP A 55 -14.62 -7.95 6.86
CA ASP A 55 -15.78 -8.31 7.65
C ASP A 55 -15.44 -9.43 8.64
N LYS A 56 -14.66 -10.44 8.23
CA LYS A 56 -14.14 -11.47 9.14
C LYS A 56 -13.19 -10.89 10.18
N LYS A 57 -12.25 -10.03 9.78
CA LYS A 57 -11.33 -9.36 10.72
C LYS A 57 -12.08 -8.48 11.71
N GLN A 58 -13.03 -7.67 11.24
CA GLN A 58 -13.83 -6.80 12.09
C GLN A 58 -14.72 -7.60 13.05
N LYS A 59 -15.32 -8.70 12.58
CA LYS A 59 -16.05 -9.62 13.44
C LYS A 59 -15.15 -10.23 14.52
N LEU A 60 -13.96 -10.70 14.14
CA LEU A 60 -13.00 -11.27 15.10
C LEU A 60 -12.56 -10.24 16.15
N VAL A 61 -12.29 -9.00 15.72
CA VAL A 61 -11.97 -7.89 16.64
C VAL A 61 -13.14 -7.61 17.57
N GLY A 62 -14.37 -7.58 17.06
CA GLY A 62 -15.58 -7.43 17.87
C GLY A 62 -15.74 -8.55 18.90
N ASP A 63 -15.59 -9.81 18.48
CA ASP A 63 -15.68 -10.98 19.35
C ASP A 63 -14.60 -10.95 20.46
N LEU A 64 -13.37 -10.54 20.13
CA LEU A 64 -12.29 -10.34 21.10
C LEU A 64 -12.64 -9.27 22.13
N TRP A 65 -13.14 -8.11 21.70
CA TRP A 65 -13.59 -7.06 22.61
C TRP A 65 -14.70 -7.55 23.53
N CYS A 66 -15.72 -8.23 23.00
CA CYS A 66 -16.80 -8.79 23.80
C CYS A 66 -16.29 -9.75 24.89
N ARG A 67 -15.33 -10.62 24.55
CA ARG A 67 -14.71 -11.53 25.51
C ARG A 67 -13.91 -10.78 26.57
N PHE A 68 -13.14 -9.76 26.17
CA PHE A 68 -12.40 -8.91 27.12
C PHE A 68 -13.33 -8.21 28.10
N PHE A 69 -14.37 -7.54 27.61
CA PHE A 69 -15.35 -6.89 28.46
C PHE A 69 -16.06 -7.87 29.39
N SER A 70 -16.38 -9.08 28.91
CA SER A 70 -16.95 -10.13 29.76
C SER A 70 -15.99 -10.54 30.90
N CYS A 71 -14.69 -10.69 30.62
CA CYS A 71 -13.71 -11.02 31.66
C CYS A 71 -13.58 -9.90 32.70
N VAL A 72 -13.60 -8.64 32.26
CA VAL A 72 -13.54 -7.47 33.16
C VAL A 72 -14.79 -7.42 34.04
N SER A 73 -15.97 -7.63 33.46
CA SER A 73 -17.24 -7.66 34.21
C SER A 73 -17.28 -8.78 35.27
N ILE A 74 -16.67 -9.94 35.01
CA ILE A 74 -16.55 -11.02 36.00
C ILE A 74 -15.62 -10.64 37.16
N CYS A 75 -14.55 -9.90 36.89
CA CYS A 75 -13.59 -9.50 37.91
C CYS A 75 -13.96 -8.18 38.62
N GLU A 76 -14.98 -7.45 38.18
CA GLU A 76 -15.30 -6.08 38.59
C GLU A 76 -15.43 -5.90 40.11
N GLU A 77 -15.93 -6.92 40.82
CA GLU A 77 -16.13 -6.87 42.28
C GLU A 77 -14.87 -7.20 43.10
N LYS A 78 -13.81 -7.75 42.48
CA LYS A 78 -12.63 -8.28 43.18
C LYS A 78 -11.34 -7.69 42.64
N VAL A 79 -10.73 -6.80 43.42
CA VAL A 79 -9.46 -6.14 43.07
C VAL A 79 -8.35 -7.15 42.74
N GLU A 80 -8.21 -8.22 43.53
CA GLU A 80 -7.24 -9.29 43.28
C GLU A 80 -7.46 -9.99 41.92
N CYS A 81 -8.72 -10.12 41.48
CA CYS A 81 -9.07 -10.68 40.18
C CYS A 81 -8.65 -9.74 39.04
N LEU A 82 -8.87 -8.43 39.22
CA LEU A 82 -8.47 -7.40 38.26
C LEU A 82 -6.94 -7.32 38.13
N GLU A 83 -6.20 -7.37 39.24
CA GLU A 83 -4.74 -7.38 39.23
C GLU A 83 -4.18 -8.64 38.54
N SER A 84 -4.78 -9.81 38.80
CA SER A 84 -4.43 -11.06 38.12
C SER A 84 -4.70 -10.99 36.62
N LEU A 85 -5.85 -10.42 36.22
CA LEU A 85 -6.23 -10.25 34.82
C LEU A 85 -5.29 -9.27 34.10
N LEU A 86 -4.93 -8.17 34.76
CA LEU A 86 -3.98 -7.18 34.23
C LEU A 86 -2.59 -7.80 34.03
N SER A 87 -2.11 -8.56 35.01
CA SER A 87 -0.80 -9.23 34.92
C SER A 87 -0.74 -10.21 33.74
N LYS A 88 -1.80 -10.99 33.53
CA LYS A 88 -1.92 -11.89 32.38
C LYS A 88 -1.94 -11.14 31.05
N LEU A 89 -2.64 -10.00 31.00
CA LEU A 89 -2.72 -9.15 29.81
C LEU A 89 -1.36 -8.56 29.42
N ILE A 90 -0.60 -8.08 30.39
CA ILE A 90 0.75 -7.54 30.17
C ILE A 90 1.68 -8.64 29.62
N SER A 91 1.62 -9.86 30.18
CA SER A 91 2.39 -11.00 29.66
C SER A 91 2.04 -11.29 28.20
N PHE A 92 0.74 -11.38 27.90
CA PHE A 92 0.24 -11.64 26.55
C PHE A 92 0.63 -10.54 25.55
N GLU A 93 0.56 -9.27 25.95
CA GLU A 93 1.01 -8.15 25.10
C GLU A 93 2.50 -8.26 24.74
N ASN A 94 3.34 -8.66 25.70
CA ASN A 94 4.76 -8.85 25.48
C ASN A 94 5.04 -10.02 24.53
N GLU A 95 4.30 -11.13 24.63
CA GLU A 95 4.39 -12.25 23.69
C GLU A 95 4.03 -11.83 22.26
N MET A 96 2.96 -11.05 22.09
CA MET A 96 2.52 -10.56 20.79
C MET A 96 3.55 -9.60 20.16
N LYS A 97 4.16 -8.71 20.96
CA LYS A 97 5.24 -7.83 20.49
C LYS A 97 6.49 -8.61 20.08
N ALA A 98 6.81 -9.69 20.78
CA ALA A 98 7.93 -10.56 20.42
C ALA A 98 7.72 -11.22 19.04
N LEU A 99 6.50 -11.66 18.73
CA LEU A 99 6.17 -12.24 17.42
C LEU A 99 6.30 -11.23 16.28
N ASP A 100 5.90 -9.97 16.49
CA ASP A 100 6.06 -8.91 15.48
C ASP A 100 7.54 -8.57 15.21
N SER A 101 8.41 -8.72 16.21
CA SER A 101 9.85 -8.40 16.10
C SER A 101 10.66 -9.38 15.23
N ILE A 102 10.13 -10.58 14.95
CA ILE A 102 10.79 -11.61 14.13
C ILE A 102 10.70 -11.29 12.61
N SER A 103 9.94 -10.26 12.19
CA SER A 103 9.61 -10.00 10.77
C SER A 103 10.46 -8.96 9.97
N PRO A 104 11.81 -8.89 10.05
CA PRO A 104 12.60 -8.25 8.99
C PRO A 104 13.36 -9.22 8.08
N VAL A 105 13.58 -10.48 8.47
CA VAL A 105 14.46 -11.40 7.72
C VAL A 105 13.75 -12.03 6.52
N ASP A 106 12.49 -12.47 6.67
CA ASP A 106 11.75 -13.18 5.61
C ASP A 106 11.33 -12.31 4.41
N LYS A 107 11.17 -11.00 4.59
CA LYS A 107 10.68 -10.13 3.51
C LYS A 107 11.71 -9.92 2.39
N ARG A 108 13.01 -10.02 2.68
CA ARG A 108 14.05 -9.92 1.62
C ARG A 108 14.12 -11.22 0.84
N GLU A 109 14.10 -12.35 1.53
CA GLU A 109 14.19 -13.66 0.89
C GLU A 109 12.95 -13.96 0.02
N ALA A 110 11.76 -13.61 0.48
CA ALA A 110 10.53 -13.73 -0.30
C ALA A 110 10.51 -12.81 -1.54
N LYS A 111 11.06 -11.59 -1.42
CA LYS A 111 11.21 -10.67 -2.56
C LYS A 111 12.24 -11.19 -3.57
N ASN A 112 13.37 -11.71 -3.11
CA ASN A 112 14.40 -12.28 -3.96
C ASN A 112 13.87 -13.52 -4.71
N LYS A 113 13.15 -14.41 -4.02
CA LYS A 113 12.49 -15.58 -4.65
C LYS A 113 11.48 -15.18 -5.73
N HIS A 114 10.70 -14.11 -5.51
CA HIS A 114 9.77 -13.60 -6.53
C HIS A 114 10.50 -12.99 -7.74
N ILE A 115 11.65 -12.35 -7.53
CA ILE A 115 12.48 -11.79 -8.60
C ILE A 115 13.13 -12.93 -9.40
N GLU A 116 13.65 -13.96 -8.73
CA GLU A 116 14.24 -15.15 -9.35
C GLU A 116 13.23 -15.95 -10.18
N LEU A 117 11.97 -16.02 -9.75
CA LEU A 117 10.88 -16.62 -10.54
C LEU A 117 10.61 -15.89 -11.86
N PHE A 118 10.82 -14.57 -11.89
CA PHE A 118 10.56 -13.74 -13.07
C PHE A 118 11.75 -13.65 -14.03
N ILE A 119 12.97 -13.69 -13.51
CA ILE A 119 14.22 -13.40 -14.26
C ILE A 119 15.11 -14.65 -14.41
N GLY A 120 14.83 -15.73 -13.66
CA GLY A 120 15.71 -16.88 -13.49
C GLY A 120 16.76 -16.63 -12.39
N SER A 121 17.24 -17.71 -11.74
CA SER A 121 18.31 -17.62 -10.73
C SER A 121 19.60 -17.06 -11.35
N ASN A 122 20.26 -16.13 -10.65
CA ASN A 122 21.49 -15.47 -11.13
C ASN A 122 22.77 -16.32 -10.95
N ASP A 123 22.66 -17.64 -10.73
CA ASP A 123 23.79 -18.53 -10.47
C ASP A 123 24.58 -18.88 -11.75
N ILE A 124 24.77 -17.90 -12.63
CA ILE A 124 25.62 -18.04 -13.79
C ILE A 124 26.92 -17.30 -13.48
N VAL A 125 27.97 -18.06 -13.15
CA VAL A 125 29.34 -17.56 -13.18
C VAL A 125 29.68 -17.31 -14.65
N VAL A 126 29.35 -16.12 -15.15
CA VAL A 126 29.77 -15.70 -16.49
C VAL A 126 31.04 -14.86 -16.32
N ASP A 127 32.16 -15.39 -16.80
CA ASP A 127 33.38 -14.60 -17.03
C ASP A 127 33.15 -13.65 -18.24
N ILE A 128 32.33 -12.63 -18.05
CA ILE A 128 32.15 -11.56 -19.04
C ILE A 128 33.29 -10.57 -18.85
N LEU A 129 34.30 -10.68 -19.70
CA LEU A 129 35.28 -9.61 -19.84
C LEU A 129 34.59 -8.39 -20.48
N PRO A 130 34.92 -7.16 -20.04
CA PRO A 130 34.44 -5.95 -20.70
C PRO A 130 34.73 -6.01 -22.20
N PRO A 131 33.80 -5.57 -23.07
CA PRO A 131 34.04 -5.55 -24.50
C PRO A 131 35.27 -4.70 -24.81
N ASN A 132 36.06 -5.14 -25.80
CA ASN A 132 37.24 -4.41 -26.23
C ASN A 132 36.87 -2.96 -26.55
N LYS A 133 37.63 -2.02 -25.98
CA LYS A 133 37.43 -0.59 -26.21
C LYS A 133 37.57 -0.31 -27.71
N SER A 134 36.46 0.02 -28.38
CA SER A 134 36.48 0.40 -29.79
C SER A 134 36.99 1.83 -29.94
N SER A 135 37.99 2.04 -30.82
CA SER A 135 38.38 3.39 -31.23
C SER A 135 37.45 3.86 -32.33
N ASN A 136 36.72 4.94 -32.09
CA ASN A 136 35.97 5.61 -33.15
C ASN A 136 36.89 6.59 -33.90
N LYS A 137 36.55 6.91 -35.15
CA LYS A 137 37.26 7.92 -35.92
C LYS A 137 37.11 9.27 -35.20
N GLY A 138 38.19 9.75 -34.58
CA GLY A 138 38.21 10.96 -33.74
C GLY A 138 38.67 10.75 -32.30
N SER A 139 38.90 9.50 -31.86
CA SER A 139 39.58 9.25 -30.58
C SER A 139 41.02 9.78 -30.67
N GLY A 140 41.24 11.01 -30.18
CA GLY A 140 42.52 11.69 -30.28
C GLY A 140 43.65 10.81 -29.74
N SER A 141 44.64 10.52 -30.58
CA SER A 141 45.88 9.89 -30.17
C SER A 141 46.67 10.90 -29.33
N GLY A 142 46.35 10.95 -28.03
CA GLY A 142 46.96 11.86 -27.08
C GLY A 142 48.46 11.59 -26.92
N LYS A 143 49.30 12.14 -27.78
CA LYS A 143 50.70 12.42 -27.44
C LYS A 143 50.68 13.54 -26.40
N ARG A 144 50.51 13.20 -25.11
CA ARG A 144 50.88 14.12 -24.02
C ARG A 144 52.38 14.35 -24.13
N LYS A 145 52.78 15.54 -24.58
CA LYS A 145 54.15 16.03 -24.44
C LYS A 145 54.40 16.16 -22.93
N ASN A 146 55.28 15.33 -22.38
CA ASN A 146 55.76 15.52 -21.01
C ASN A 146 56.53 16.85 -20.96
N LEU A 147 55.94 17.85 -20.30
CA LEU A 147 56.64 19.07 -19.96
C LEU A 147 57.63 18.73 -18.83
N THR A 148 58.93 18.73 -19.14
CA THR A 148 59.99 18.65 -18.14
C THR A 148 59.87 19.87 -17.21
N LYS A 149 59.69 19.61 -15.91
CA LYS A 149 59.80 20.63 -14.86
C LYS A 149 61.29 20.86 -14.58
N ARG A 150 61.67 22.14 -14.49
CA ARG A 150 63.01 22.64 -14.12
C ARG A 150 63.54 22.01 -12.85
#